data_AF-A0A937JQI4-F1
#
_entry.id   AF-A0A937JQI4-F1
#
_cell.length_a   1.000
_cell.length_b   1.000
_cell.length_c   1.000
_cell.angle_alpha   90.00
_cell.angle_beta   90.00
_cell.angle_gamma   90.00
#
_symmetry.space_group_name_H-M   'P 1'
#
loop_
_entity.id
_entity.type
_entity.pdbx_description
1 polymer ?
#
loop_
_entity_poly.entity_id
_entity_poly.type
_entity_poly.pdbx_seq_one_letter_code
_entity_poly.pdbx_strand_id
1 'polypeptide(L)'
;MQPLPQLFSPLITEMMATYCHTKRLAGLAQKERSVAEYQLVARSIVQHVLEGWQNQTGGRGTIDDLLLAPPASHPADNPTTCLADIPVVREHRRAY
;
A
#
# COMPACT_ATOMS: atom_id res chain seq x y z
N MET A 1 8.86 -9.55 30.85
CA MET A 1 7.80 -8.95 30.02
C MET A 1 8.19 -9.15 28.57
N GLN A 2 7.44 -9.93 27.80
CA GLN A 2 7.66 -10.00 26.36
C GLN A 2 7.18 -8.69 25.73
N PRO A 3 7.95 -8.07 24.82
CA PRO A 3 7.47 -6.91 24.08
C PRO A 3 6.25 -7.32 23.25
N LEU A 4 5.20 -6.50 23.31
CA LEU A 4 4.03 -6.67 22.45
C LEU A 4 4.49 -6.65 20.98
N PRO A 5 3.88 -7.49 20.12
CA PRO A 5 4.23 -7.50 18.70
C PRO A 5 4.00 -6.12 18.09
N GLN A 6 5.01 -5.61 17.39
CA GLN A 6 4.91 -4.34 16.68
C GLN A 6 3.98 -4.53 15.47
N LEU A 7 2.73 -4.08 15.62
CA LEU A 7 1.68 -4.24 14.61
C LEU A 7 1.97 -3.44 13.32
N PHE A 8 2.65 -2.30 13.46
CA PHE A 8 2.99 -1.41 12.35
C PHE A 8 4.42 -0.90 12.48
N SER A 9 5.10 -0.74 11.35
CA SER A 9 6.39 -0.04 11.34
C SER A 9 6.23 1.40 11.81
N PRO A 10 7.31 2.05 12.30
CA PRO A 10 7.25 3.45 12.74
C PRO A 10 6.71 4.37 11.64
N LEU A 11 7.16 4.18 10.40
CA LEU A 11 6.68 4.95 9.24
C LEU A 11 5.17 4.80 9.02
N ILE A 12 4.64 3.57 9.07
CA ILE A 12 3.20 3.33 8.86
C ILE A 12 2.38 3.94 10.01
N THR A 13 2.89 3.88 11.23
CA THR A 13 2.26 4.53 12.39
C THR A 13 2.15 6.05 12.18
N GLU A 14 3.23 6.69 11.75
CA GLU A 14 3.23 8.14 11.46
C GLU A 14 2.36 8.51 10.27
N MET A 15 2.31 7.68 9.21
CA MET A 15 1.42 7.89 8.06
C MET A 15 -0.05 7.82 8.48
N MET A 16 -0.41 6.89 9.37
CA MET A 16 -1.76 6.79 9.93
C MET A 16 -2.12 8.00 10.80
N ALA A 17 -1.19 8.47 11.63
CA ALA A 17 -1.38 9.70 12.41
C ALA A 17 -1.59 10.92 11.49
N THR A 18 -0.75 11.04 10.45
CA THR A 18 -0.86 12.09 9.43
C THR A 18 -2.20 12.04 8.70
N TYR A 19 -2.70 10.85 8.36
CA TYR A 19 -4.04 10.68 7.79
C TYR A 19 -5.15 11.22 8.71
N CYS A 20 -5.08 10.94 10.02
CA CYS A 20 -6.03 11.51 10.98
C CYS A 20 -5.96 13.05 11.02
N HIS A 21 -4.75 13.63 10.94
CA HIS A 21 -4.58 15.07 10.89
C HIS A 21 -5.09 15.71 9.60
N THR A 22 -4.87 15.09 8.45
CA THR A 22 -5.37 15.62 7.16
C THR A 22 -6.89 15.61 7.07
N LYS A 23 -7.57 14.63 7.67
CA LYS A 23 -9.05 14.67 7.85
C LYS A 23 -9.50 15.91 8.61
N ARG A 24 -8.79 16.27 9.69
CA ARG A 24 -9.07 17.49 10.45
C ARG A 24 -8.79 18.75 9.62
N LEU A 25 -7.69 18.78 8.86
CA LEU A 25 -7.36 19.89 7.96
C LEU A 25 -8.47 20.13 6.93
N ALA A 26 -9.03 19.07 6.34
CA ALA A 26 -10.13 19.19 5.39
C ALA A 26 -11.37 19.90 6.00
N GLY A 27 -11.68 19.62 7.27
CA GLY A 27 -12.73 20.32 8.00
C GLY A 27 -12.40 21.79 8.28
N LEU A 28 -11.14 22.11 8.58
CA LEU A 28 -10.69 23.48 8.84
C LEU A 28 -10.58 24.33 7.57
N ALA A 29 -10.25 23.71 6.43
CA ALA A 29 -10.07 24.39 5.15
C ALA A 29 -11.30 25.20 4.71
N GLN A 30 -12.51 24.79 5.13
CA GLN A 30 -13.74 25.53 4.85
C GLN A 30 -13.76 26.95 5.42
N LYS A 31 -12.95 27.23 6.45
CA LYS A 31 -12.88 28.54 7.12
C LYS A 31 -11.65 29.34 6.70
N GLU A 32 -10.74 28.75 5.94
CA GLU A 32 -9.52 29.41 5.50
C GLU A 32 -9.84 30.46 4.43
N ARG A 33 -9.21 31.64 4.55
CA ARG A 33 -9.44 32.77 3.65
C ARG A 33 -8.26 32.99 2.70
N SER A 34 -7.07 32.55 3.08
CA SER A 34 -5.86 32.68 2.28
C SER A 34 -5.63 31.44 1.42
N VAL A 35 -6.17 31.46 0.21
CA VAL A 35 -6.00 30.37 -0.77
C VAL A 35 -4.52 30.16 -1.12
N ALA A 36 -3.75 31.24 -1.24
CA ALA A 36 -2.34 31.17 -1.61
C ALA A 36 -1.49 30.50 -0.52
N GLU A 37 -1.69 30.86 0.75
CA GLU A 37 -0.98 30.23 1.86
C GLU A 37 -1.37 28.77 2.02
N TYR A 38 -2.66 28.45 1.89
CA TYR A 38 -3.13 27.07 1.89
C TYR A 38 -2.44 26.24 0.80
N GLN A 39 -2.39 26.75 -0.44
CA GLN A 39 -1.74 26.07 -1.56
C GLN A 39 -0.24 25.87 -1.33
N LEU A 40 0.45 26.89 -0.80
CA LEU A 40 1.88 26.82 -0.51
C LEU A 40 2.18 25.67 0.47
N VAL A 41 1.46 25.63 1.60
CA VAL A 41 1.68 24.61 2.63
C VAL A 41 1.24 23.23 2.15
N ALA A 42 0.10 23.13 1.45
CA ALA A 42 -0.39 21.88 0.90
C ALA A 42 0.62 21.25 -0.08
N ARG A 43 1.25 22.06 -0.95
CA ARG A 43 2.30 21.59 -1.85
C ARG A 43 3.49 21.01 -1.10
N SER A 44 3.96 21.68 -0.05
CA SER A 44 5.08 21.17 0.75
C SER A 44 4.75 19.84 1.44
N ILE A 45 3.51 19.69 1.95
CA ILE A 45 3.06 18.42 2.55
C ILE A 45 3.07 17.30 1.50
N VAL A 46 2.48 17.53 0.33
CA VAL A 46 2.45 16.55 -0.76
C VAL A 46 3.86 16.20 -1.21
N GLN A 47 4.75 17.20 -1.32
CA GLN A 47 6.13 16.99 -1.73
C GLN A 47 6.89 16.09 -0.76
N HIS A 48 6.78 16.28 0.55
CA HIS A 48 7.44 15.40 1.53
C HIS A 48 6.94 13.95 1.45
N VAL A 49 5.64 13.76 1.21
CA VAL A 49 5.06 12.41 1.01
C VAL A 49 5.62 11.77 -0.26
N LEU A 50 5.70 12.54 -1.36
CA LEU A 50 6.25 12.07 -2.63
C LEU A 50 7.75 11.75 -2.54
N GLU A 51 8.54 12.57 -1.85
CA GLU A 51 9.95 12.30 -1.59
C GLU A 51 10.12 10.98 -0.80
N GLY A 52 9.27 10.75 0.21
CA GLY A 52 9.21 9.48 0.92
C GLY A 52 8.94 8.28 0.00
N TRP A 53 8.00 8.43 -0.94
CA TRP A 53 7.70 7.38 -1.93
C TRP A 53 8.84 7.15 -2.93
N GLN A 54 9.45 8.22 -3.40
CA GLN A 54 10.63 8.16 -4.27
C GLN A 54 11.79 7.43 -3.58
N ASN A 55 12.01 7.68 -2.29
CA ASN A 55 13.03 6.95 -1.52
C ASN A 55 12.75 5.44 -1.45
N GLN A 56 11.49 5.02 -1.38
CA GLN A 56 11.12 3.59 -1.38
C GLN A 56 11.24 2.93 -2.75
N THR A 57 11.14 3.70 -3.83
CA THR A 57 11.10 3.21 -5.21
C THR A 57 12.41 3.42 -5.98
N GLY A 58 13.46 3.89 -5.30
CA GLY A 58 14.75 4.20 -5.92
C GLY A 58 14.66 5.38 -6.90
N GLY A 59 13.87 6.39 -6.56
CA GLY A 59 13.70 7.65 -7.31
C GLY A 59 12.68 7.61 -8.44
N ARG A 60 12.02 6.47 -8.68
CA ARG A 60 11.06 6.32 -9.79
C ARG A 60 9.61 6.59 -9.40
N GLY A 61 9.33 6.68 -8.10
CA GLY A 61 7.99 6.88 -7.57
C GLY A 61 7.39 8.21 -8.03
N THR A 62 6.16 8.13 -8.49
CA THR A 62 5.37 9.26 -8.96
C THR A 62 4.20 9.53 -8.03
N ILE A 63 3.61 10.72 -8.15
CA ILE A 63 2.37 11.03 -7.41
C ILE A 63 1.19 10.17 -7.89
N ASP A 64 1.20 9.77 -9.16
CA ASP A 64 0.16 8.92 -9.74
C ASP A 64 0.14 7.54 -9.09
N ASP A 65 1.31 6.97 -8.73
CA ASP A 65 1.39 5.70 -7.98
C ASP A 65 0.66 5.77 -6.62
N LEU A 66 0.57 6.97 -6.02
CA LEU A 66 -0.04 7.19 -4.72
C LEU A 66 -1.54 7.50 -4.81
N LEU A 67 -1.98 8.11 -5.92
CA LEU A 67 -3.35 8.58 -6.10
C LEU A 67 -4.20 7.64 -6.93
N LEU A 68 -3.60 6.97 -7.91
CA LEU A 68 -4.28 6.02 -8.76
C LEU A 68 -4.21 4.65 -8.10
N ALA A 69 -5.34 3.96 -8.05
CA ALA A 69 -5.31 2.55 -7.68
C ALA A 69 -4.34 1.84 -8.63
N PRO A 70 -3.42 0.99 -8.14
CA PRO A 70 -2.62 0.16 -9.02
C PRO A 70 -3.60 -0.56 -9.96
N PRO A 71 -3.32 -0.64 -11.28
CA PRO A 71 -4.19 -1.35 -12.19
C PRO A 71 -4.45 -2.71 -11.57
N ALA A 72 -5.74 -3.03 -11.33
CA ALA A 72 -6.14 -4.29 -10.77
C ALA A 72 -5.41 -5.36 -11.57
N SER A 73 -4.40 -5.98 -10.96
CA SER A 73 -3.65 -7.05 -11.60
C SER A 73 -4.70 -8.09 -11.97
N HIS A 74 -5.00 -8.18 -13.26
CA HIS A 74 -5.85 -9.21 -13.82
C HIS A 74 -5.35 -10.54 -13.24
N PRO A 75 -6.22 -11.46 -12.78
CA PRO A 75 -5.78 -12.77 -12.33
C PRO A 75 -5.36 -13.57 -13.57
N ALA A 76 -4.16 -13.31 -14.06
CA ALA A 76 -3.55 -13.97 -15.19
C ALA A 76 -2.05 -14.08 -14.91
N ASP A 77 -1.74 -14.80 -13.84
CA ASP A 77 -0.61 -15.73 -13.78
C ASP A 77 -0.84 -16.63 -12.57
N ASN A 78 -1.61 -17.69 -12.81
CA ASN A 78 -1.44 -18.91 -12.04
C ASN A 78 -0.04 -19.43 -12.38
N PRO A 79 0.95 -19.43 -11.47
CA PRO A 79 1.96 -20.47 -11.56
C PRO A 79 1.20 -21.75 -11.28
N THR A 80 0.89 -22.52 -12.33
CA THR A 80 0.63 -23.94 -12.19
C THR A 80 1.88 -24.54 -11.54
N THR A 81 1.90 -24.56 -10.21
CA THR A 81 2.65 -25.55 -9.45
C THR A 81 1.96 -26.87 -9.77
N CYS A 82 2.32 -27.48 -10.90
CA CYS A 82 2.08 -28.90 -11.11
C CYS A 82 2.80 -29.58 -9.95
N LEU A 83 2.01 -30.05 -8.98
CA LEU A 83 2.40 -31.03 -7.99
C LEU A 83 3.10 -32.17 -8.75
N ALA A 84 4.42 -32.14 -8.79
CA ALA A 84 5.19 -33.37 -8.76
C ALA A 84 4.88 -34.02 -7.40
N ASP A 85 4.67 -35.34 -7.42
CA ASP A 85 4.53 -36.24 -6.27
C ASP A 85 3.12 -36.51 -5.73
N ILE A 86 2.23 -37.01 -6.59
CA ILE A 86 1.21 -37.98 -6.14
C ILE A 86 1.58 -39.36 -6.69
N PRO A 87 1.96 -40.35 -5.85
CA PRO A 87 2.16 -41.70 -6.31
C PRO A 87 0.81 -42.30 -6.71
N VAL A 88 0.66 -42.64 -7.99
CA VAL A 88 -0.48 -43.35 -8.53
C VAL A 88 -0.55 -44.72 -7.88
N VAL A 89 -1.50 -44.91 -6.96
CA VAL A 89 -1.90 -46.24 -6.50
C VAL A 89 -2.53 -46.96 -7.70
N ARG A 90 -1.77 -47.89 -8.29
CA ARG A 90 -2.27 -48.82 -9.31
C ARG A 90 -3.31 -49.72 -8.67
N GLU A 91 -4.58 -49.40 -8.87
CA GLU A 91 -5.68 -50.31 -8.57
C GLU A 91 -5.64 -51.48 -9.57
N HIS A 92 -5.20 -52.65 -9.08
CA HIS A 92 -5.23 -53.89 -9.83
C HIS A 92 -6.69 -54.32 -9.99
N ARG A 93 -7.23 -54.09 -11.19
CA ARG A 93 -8.45 -54.75 -11.68
C ARG A 93 -8.23 -56.27 -11.65
N ARG A 94 -8.78 -56.96 -10.64
CA ARG A 94 -9.06 -58.40 -10.73
C ARG A 94 -10.54 -58.56 -10.97
N ALA A 95 -10.86 -58.87 -12.22
CA ALA A 95 -12.10 -59.55 -12.57
C ALA A 95 -12.03 -60.97 -11.98
N TYR A 96 -13.09 -61.39 -11.31
CA TYR A 96 -13.78 -62.67 -11.49
C TYR A 96 -15.11 -62.61 -10.72
#